data_AF-A0A358AHX9-F1
#
_entry.id   AF-A0A358AHX9-F1
#
_cell.length_a   1.000
_cell.length_b   1.000
_cell.length_c   1.000
_cell.angle_alpha   90.00
_cell.angle_beta   90.00
_cell.angle_gamma   90.00
#
_symmetry.space_group_name_H-M   'P 1'
#
loop_
_entity.id
_entity.type
_entity.pdbx_description
1 polymer ?
#
loop_
_entity_poly.entity_id
_entity_poly.type
_entity_poly.pdbx_seq_one_letter_code
_entity_poly.pdbx_strand_id
1 'polypeptide(L)'
;MLSEKLGVLPAEIKERLGKINKHSDELTHMINDMLDIARIESGKFLMKLEPLDLRQITESVIDLLGPQLKEKSINIQTHLPPELPLVLADKIQIQRVLINLMGNAIKFVSPSTGQLRISSLESADTIQVDISDNGIGMSEHDASRIFDEFYRVDNTINQKVKGTGLGLTLV
;
A
#
# COMPACT_ATOMS: atom_id res chain seq x y z
N MET A 1 -0.67 -26.86 -3.23
CA MET A 1 -1.40 -28.15 -3.12
C MET A 1 -2.37 -28.40 -4.29
N LEU A 2 -2.12 -27.89 -5.51
CA LEU A 2 -2.99 -28.11 -6.68
C LEU A 2 -2.23 -28.52 -7.97
N SER A 3 -0.91 -28.66 -7.90
CA SER A 3 -0.05 -28.84 -9.07
C SER A 3 0.17 -30.29 -9.50
N GLU A 4 -0.11 -31.29 -8.66
CA GLU A 4 0.36 -32.66 -8.93
C GLU A 4 -0.71 -33.64 -9.44
N LYS A 5 -2.01 -33.25 -9.52
CA LYS A 5 -3.10 -34.18 -9.90
C LYS A 5 -3.84 -33.87 -11.22
N LEU A 6 -3.55 -32.78 -11.91
CA LEU A 6 -4.39 -32.30 -13.04
C LEU A 6 -3.73 -32.31 -14.43
N GLY A 7 -2.51 -32.81 -14.57
CA GLY A 7 -1.79 -32.74 -15.85
C GLY A 7 -1.47 -31.29 -16.27
N VAL A 8 -0.99 -31.10 -17.50
CA VAL A 8 -0.69 -29.77 -18.04
C VAL A 8 -2.00 -29.05 -18.34
N LEU A 9 -2.35 -28.07 -17.51
CA LEU A 9 -3.54 -27.24 -17.73
C LEU A 9 -3.37 -26.39 -19.01
N PRO A 10 -4.39 -26.34 -19.89
CA PRO A 10 -4.42 -25.41 -21.02
C PRO A 10 -4.16 -23.97 -20.55
N ALA A 11 -3.40 -23.20 -21.34
CA ALA A 11 -3.00 -21.83 -20.99
C ALA A 11 -4.21 -20.94 -20.64
N GLU A 12 -5.32 -21.09 -21.36
CA GLU A 12 -6.57 -20.35 -21.12
C GLU A 12 -7.19 -20.69 -19.75
N ILE A 13 -7.15 -21.96 -19.32
CA ILE A 13 -7.66 -22.38 -18.01
C ILE A 13 -6.75 -21.83 -16.91
N LYS A 14 -5.43 -21.85 -17.10
CA LYS A 14 -4.46 -21.27 -16.17
C LYS A 14 -4.67 -19.76 -16.01
N GLU A 15 -4.93 -19.04 -17.09
CA GLU A 15 -5.25 -17.61 -17.07
C GLU A 15 -6.57 -17.33 -16.31
N ARG A 16 -7.63 -18.09 -16.60
CA ARG A 16 -8.92 -17.96 -15.91
C ARG A 16 -8.81 -18.24 -14.41
N LEU A 17 -8.11 -19.29 -14.02
CA LEU A 17 -7.84 -19.61 -12.61
C LEU A 17 -7.00 -18.51 -11.94
N GLY A 18 -6.02 -17.95 -12.65
CA GLY A 18 -5.25 -16.80 -12.16
C GLY A 18 -6.12 -15.57 -11.91
N LYS A 19 -7.07 -15.27 -12.81
CA LYS A 19 -8.05 -14.20 -12.64
C LYS A 19 -8.99 -14.46 -11.46
N ILE A 20 -9.48 -15.69 -11.30
CA ILE A 20 -10.35 -16.07 -10.17
C ILE A 20 -9.61 -15.90 -8.84
N ASN A 21 -8.41 -16.45 -8.70
CA ASN A 21 -7.63 -16.32 -7.48
C ASN A 21 -7.37 -14.86 -7.13
N LYS A 22 -6.94 -14.05 -8.11
CA LYS A 22 -6.74 -12.61 -7.90
C LYS A 22 -7.99 -11.91 -7.38
N HIS A 23 -9.16 -12.23 -7.95
CA HIS A 23 -10.42 -11.64 -7.50
C HIS A 23 -10.86 -12.14 -6.11
N SER A 24 -10.60 -13.41 -5.78
CA SER A 24 -10.82 -13.94 -4.43
C SER A 24 -9.94 -13.26 -3.39
N ASP A 25 -8.68 -12.99 -3.72
CA ASP A 25 -7.75 -12.25 -2.87
C ASP A 25 -8.22 -10.80 -2.69
N GLU A 26 -8.60 -10.12 -3.78
CA GLU A 26 -9.18 -8.76 -3.75
C GLU A 26 -10.43 -8.68 -2.86
N LEU A 27 -11.34 -9.65 -2.94
CA LEU A 27 -12.53 -9.73 -2.09
C LEU A 27 -12.18 -9.98 -0.62
N THR A 28 -11.23 -10.88 -0.36
CA THR A 28 -10.77 -11.17 1.01
C THR A 28 -10.17 -9.92 1.66
N HIS A 29 -9.36 -9.17 0.92
CA HIS A 29 -8.84 -7.89 1.39
C HIS A 29 -9.96 -6.88 1.70
N MET A 30 -10.94 -6.73 0.81
CA MET A 30 -12.08 -5.84 1.04
C MET A 30 -12.87 -6.20 2.29
N ILE A 31 -13.14 -7.49 2.52
CA ILE A 31 -13.84 -7.95 3.72
C ILE A 31 -13.05 -7.61 4.98
N ASN A 32 -11.73 -7.84 4.97
CA ASN A 32 -10.88 -7.52 6.10
C ASN A 32 -10.83 -6.01 6.36
N ASP A 33 -10.71 -5.19 5.31
CA ASP A 33 -10.76 -3.72 5.43
C ASP A 33 -12.06 -3.27 6.09
N MET A 34 -13.22 -3.78 5.66
CA MET A 34 -14.52 -3.46 6.28
C MET A 34 -14.62 -3.92 7.74
N LEU A 35 -14.08 -5.09 8.08
CA LEU A 35 -14.06 -5.58 9.46
C LEU A 35 -13.18 -4.72 10.36
N ASP A 36 -12.06 -4.21 9.83
CA ASP A 36 -11.16 -3.33 10.57
C ASP A 36 -11.80 -1.96 10.79
N ILE A 37 -12.43 -1.37 9.78
CA ILE A 37 -13.21 -0.12 9.92
C ILE A 37 -14.27 -0.30 11.02
N ALA A 38 -15.07 -1.38 10.96
CA ALA A 38 -16.09 -1.64 11.97
C ALA A 38 -15.52 -1.82 13.40
N ARG A 39 -14.31 -2.40 13.54
CA ARG A 39 -13.62 -2.52 14.83
C ARG A 39 -13.12 -1.18 15.36
N ILE A 40 -12.62 -0.31 14.48
CA ILE A 40 -12.16 1.03 14.81
C ILE A 40 -13.36 1.88 15.27
N GLU A 41 -14.45 1.91 14.50
CA GLU A 41 -15.66 2.67 14.83
C GLU A 41 -16.34 2.20 16.13
N SER A 42 -16.30 0.90 16.40
CA SER A 42 -16.84 0.34 17.64
C SER A 42 -15.91 0.47 18.85
N GLY A 43 -14.73 1.08 18.69
CA GLY A 43 -13.73 1.24 19.75
C GLY A 43 -13.10 -0.09 20.23
N LYS A 44 -13.27 -1.17 19.47
CA LYS A 44 -12.75 -2.51 19.79
C LYS A 44 -11.36 -2.76 19.20
N PHE A 45 -10.79 -1.76 18.54
CA PHE A 45 -9.47 -1.84 17.94
C PHE A 45 -8.39 -1.66 19.02
N LEU A 46 -7.68 -2.73 19.33
CA LEU A 46 -6.58 -2.73 20.31
C LEU A 46 -5.25 -2.64 19.56
N MET A 47 -4.54 -1.53 19.71
CA MET A 47 -3.18 -1.37 19.20
C MET A 47 -2.19 -2.09 20.11
N LYS A 48 -1.28 -2.87 19.51
CA LYS A 48 -0.16 -3.48 20.20
C LYS A 48 1.08 -2.62 20.02
N LEU A 49 1.21 -1.60 20.86
CA LEU A 49 2.35 -0.70 20.80
C LEU A 49 3.63 -1.40 21.29
N GLU A 50 4.66 -1.41 20.44
CA GLU A 50 5.99 -1.93 20.75
C GLU A 50 7.06 -0.98 20.18
N PRO A 51 8.28 -0.95 20.75
CA PRO A 51 9.39 -0.21 20.15
C PRO A 51 9.65 -0.71 18.73
N LEU A 52 9.55 0.20 17.77
CA LEU A 52 9.61 -0.08 16.35
C LEU A 52 10.72 0.74 15.68
N ASP A 53 11.52 0.04 14.89
CA ASP A 53 12.50 0.66 13.99
C ASP A 53 11.80 1.00 12.65
N LEU A 54 11.59 2.30 12.41
CA LEU A 54 10.95 2.79 11.19
C LEU A 54 11.76 2.51 9.92
N ARG A 55 13.09 2.44 10.00
CA ARG A 55 13.93 2.09 8.87
C ARG A 55 13.71 0.64 8.50
N GLN A 56 13.80 -0.26 9.48
CA GLN A 56 13.68 -1.69 9.24
C GLN A 56 12.32 -2.05 8.61
N ILE A 57 11.24 -1.45 9.11
CA ILE A 57 9.91 -1.70 8.54
C ILE A 57 9.75 -1.09 7.15
N THR A 58 10.31 0.10 6.90
CA THR A 58 10.29 0.72 5.57
C THR A 58 11.05 -0.12 4.55
N GLU A 59 12.25 -0.60 4.89
CA GLU A 59 13.05 -1.51 4.05
C GLU A 59 12.28 -2.81 3.75
N SER A 60 11.64 -3.39 4.76
CA SER A 60 10.81 -4.61 4.59
C SER A 60 9.65 -4.38 3.60
N VAL A 61 9.04 -3.20 3.62
CA VAL A 61 7.95 -2.84 2.69
C VAL A 61 8.49 -2.57 1.29
N ILE A 62 9.66 -1.93 1.16
CA ILE A 62 10.34 -1.76 -0.14
C ILE A 62 10.62 -3.11 -0.78
N ASP A 63 11.15 -4.06 -0.02
CA ASP A 63 11.44 -5.42 -0.50
C ASP A 63 10.18 -6.14 -0.97
N LEU A 64 9.09 -6.03 -0.19
CA LEU A 64 7.78 -6.60 -0.54
C LEU A 64 7.24 -6.03 -1.87
N LEU A 65 7.39 -4.72 -2.09
CA LEU A 65 6.93 -4.02 -3.30
C LEU A 65 7.97 -4.06 -4.44
N GLY A 66 9.14 -4.63 -4.19
CA GLY A 66 10.27 -4.73 -5.13
C GLY A 66 9.91 -5.28 -6.52
N PRO A 67 9.09 -6.34 -6.65
CA PRO A 67 8.65 -6.84 -7.96
C PRO A 67 7.91 -5.78 -8.79
N GLN A 68 7.02 -5.01 -8.17
CA GLN A 68 6.21 -3.98 -8.85
C GLN A 68 7.05 -2.76 -9.22
N LEU A 69 7.98 -2.37 -8.34
CA LEU A 69 8.97 -1.32 -8.61
C LEU A 69 9.83 -1.66 -9.83
N LYS A 70 10.29 -2.92 -9.92
CA LYS A 70 11.07 -3.43 -11.07
C LYS A 70 10.24 -3.52 -12.34
N GLU A 71 9.03 -4.06 -12.25
CA GLU A 71 8.11 -4.19 -13.39
C GLU A 71 7.86 -2.84 -14.06
N LYS A 72 7.61 -1.79 -13.27
CA LYS A 72 7.41 -0.43 -13.76
C LYS A 72 8.70 0.37 -13.96
N SER A 73 9.88 -0.18 -13.65
CA SER A 73 11.16 0.53 -13.71
C SER A 73 11.13 1.89 -12.96
N ILE A 74 10.60 1.87 -11.73
CA ILE A 74 10.48 3.06 -10.87
C ILE A 74 11.80 3.28 -10.13
N ASN A 75 12.30 4.51 -10.13
CA ASN A 75 13.44 4.90 -9.32
C ASN A 75 13.00 5.22 -7.88
N ILE A 76 13.55 4.52 -6.90
CA ILE A 76 13.26 4.73 -5.49
C ILE A 76 14.45 5.35 -4.75
N GLN A 77 14.19 6.38 -3.95
CA GLN A 77 15.17 7.05 -3.11
C GLN A 77 14.71 7.02 -1.66
N THR A 78 15.57 6.56 -0.76
CA THR A 78 15.29 6.55 0.69
C THR A 78 16.24 7.48 1.42
N HIS A 79 15.68 8.40 2.21
CA HIS A 79 16.41 9.30 3.09
C HIS A 79 15.89 9.14 4.52
N LEU A 80 16.28 8.04 5.14
CA LEU A 80 16.03 7.76 6.55
C LEU A 80 17.37 7.95 7.28
N PRO A 81 17.49 8.85 8.28
CA PRO A 81 18.70 9.01 9.07
C PRO A 81 19.03 7.76 9.92
N PRO A 82 20.31 7.34 10.06
CA PRO A 82 20.69 6.15 10.82
C PRO A 82 20.38 6.24 12.31
N GLU A 83 20.21 7.46 12.81
CA GLU A 83 20.02 7.76 14.22
C GLU A 83 18.55 7.98 14.60
N LEU A 84 17.61 7.57 13.74
CA LEU A 84 16.18 7.67 14.07
C LEU A 84 15.88 6.90 15.37
N PRO A 85 15.21 7.53 16.35
CA PRO A 85 14.84 6.84 17.56
C PRO A 85 13.78 5.76 17.28
N LEU A 86 13.70 4.77 18.16
CA LEU A 86 12.61 3.80 18.14
C LEU A 86 11.30 4.51 18.48
N VAL A 87 10.25 4.20 17.74
CA VAL A 87 8.90 4.72 18.00
C VAL A 87 8.03 3.67 18.65
N LEU A 88 7.19 4.07 19.60
CA LEU A 88 6.19 3.19 20.19
C LEU A 88 4.98 3.11 19.26
N ALA A 89 4.88 2.04 18.48
CA ALA A 89 3.86 1.89 17.45
C ALA A 89 3.43 0.43 17.27
N ASP A 90 2.27 0.21 16.67
CA ASP A 90 1.86 -1.12 16.24
C ASP A 90 2.51 -1.44 14.90
N LYS A 91 3.45 -2.39 14.91
CA LYS A 91 4.21 -2.79 13.72
C LYS A 91 3.30 -3.18 12.54
N ILE A 92 2.23 -3.93 12.79
CA ILE A 92 1.35 -4.42 11.73
C ILE A 92 0.62 -3.25 11.08
N GLN A 93 0.16 -2.30 11.90
CA GLN A 93 -0.54 -1.11 11.41
C GLN A 93 0.39 -0.17 10.63
N ILE A 94 1.60 0.09 11.14
CA ILE A 94 2.58 0.91 10.41
C ILE A 94 2.97 0.24 9.09
N GLN A 95 3.17 -1.08 9.07
CA GLN A 95 3.44 -1.80 7.83
C GLN A 95 2.30 -1.62 6.81
N ARG A 96 1.05 -1.72 7.27
CA ARG A 96 -0.13 -1.52 6.43
C ARG A 96 -0.19 -0.10 5.85
N VAL A 97 0.04 0.91 6.69
CA VAL A 97 0.10 2.32 6.27
C VAL A 97 1.13 2.50 5.15
N LEU A 98 2.35 2.01 5.36
CA LEU A 98 3.43 2.11 4.37
C LEU A 98 3.09 1.36 3.07
N ILE A 99 2.52 0.16 3.15
CA ILE A 99 2.08 -0.60 1.97
C ILE A 99 1.01 0.17 1.18
N ASN A 100 0.04 0.76 1.86
CA ASN A 100 -1.05 1.50 1.21
C ASN A 100 -0.53 2.76 0.52
N LEU A 101 0.30 3.56 1.22
CA LEU A 101 0.87 4.79 0.67
C LEU A 101 1.84 4.51 -0.48
N MET A 102 2.81 3.61 -0.28
CA MET A 102 3.79 3.26 -1.33
C MET A 102 3.15 2.52 -2.49
N GLY A 103 2.18 1.64 -2.22
CA GLY A 103 1.41 0.94 -3.25
C GLY A 103 0.62 1.91 -4.12
N ASN A 104 0.01 2.95 -3.53
CA ASN A 104 -0.64 4.01 -4.29
C ASN A 104 0.35 4.83 -5.13
N ALA A 105 1.48 5.22 -4.56
CA ALA A 105 2.53 5.90 -5.33
C ALA A 105 2.97 5.07 -6.56
N ILE A 106 3.34 3.80 -6.36
CA ILE A 106 3.73 2.87 -7.43
C ILE A 106 2.63 2.73 -8.48
N LYS A 107 1.37 2.67 -8.04
CA LYS A 107 0.20 2.51 -8.89
C LYS A 107 0.00 3.70 -9.82
N PHE A 108 0.25 4.93 -9.36
CA PHE A 108 -0.07 6.17 -10.07
C PHE A 108 1.11 6.87 -10.75
N VAL A 109 2.35 6.43 -10.51
CA VAL A 109 3.50 6.87 -11.31
C VAL A 109 3.52 6.24 -12.70
N SER A 110 4.09 6.99 -13.64
CA SER A 110 4.31 6.51 -15.01
C SER A 110 5.45 5.48 -15.05
N PRO A 111 5.31 4.38 -15.82
CA PRO A 111 6.40 3.43 -16.01
C PRO A 111 7.66 4.09 -16.62
N SER A 112 8.84 3.61 -16.26
CA SER A 112 10.17 4.04 -16.71
C SER A 112 10.61 5.45 -16.32
N THR A 113 9.69 6.35 -15.98
CA THR A 113 9.97 7.72 -15.51
C THR A 113 9.55 7.97 -14.06
N GLY A 114 8.89 6.98 -13.44
CA GLY A 114 8.39 7.06 -12.08
C GLY A 114 9.51 7.24 -11.06
N GLN A 115 9.26 8.13 -10.11
CA GLN A 115 10.13 8.43 -8.97
C GLN A 115 9.32 8.28 -7.70
N LEU A 116 9.90 7.59 -6.72
CA LEU A 116 9.37 7.47 -5.37
C LEU A 116 10.46 7.88 -4.39
N ARG A 117 10.16 8.83 -3.51
CA ARG A 117 11.04 9.26 -2.44
C ARG A 117 10.39 8.97 -1.10
N ILE A 118 11.14 8.35 -0.21
CA ILE A 118 10.74 8.12 1.18
C ILE A 118 11.74 8.86 2.06
N SER A 119 11.27 9.78 2.87
CA SER A 119 12.12 10.50 3.83
C SER A 119 11.51 10.51 5.21
N SER A 120 12.34 10.73 6.21
CA SER A 120 11.86 10.95 7.57
C SER A 120 12.55 12.13 8.20
N LEU A 121 11.80 12.89 8.99
CA LEU A 121 12.30 14.01 9.78
C LEU A 121 11.89 13.82 11.24
N GLU A 122 12.86 13.90 12.13
CA GLU A 122 12.58 14.00 13.56
C GLU A 122 12.08 15.44 13.86
N SER A 123 10.94 15.54 14.53
CA SER A 123 10.31 16.80 14.88
C SER A 123 9.80 16.75 16.31
N ALA A 124 10.53 17.41 17.21
CA ALA A 124 10.26 17.48 18.65
C ALA A 124 10.02 16.09 19.26
N ASP A 125 8.75 15.71 19.42
CA ASP A 125 8.32 14.46 20.06
C ASP A 125 7.80 13.41 19.06
N THR A 126 7.98 13.65 17.76
CA THR A 126 7.41 12.84 16.68
C THR A 126 8.41 12.57 15.57
N ILE A 127 8.17 11.51 14.80
CA ILE A 127 8.86 11.27 13.54
C ILE A 127 7.84 11.44 12.42
N GLN A 128 8.12 12.38 11.52
CA GLN A 128 7.39 12.53 10.28
C GLN A 128 7.99 11.59 9.25
N VAL A 129 7.13 10.86 8.53
CA VAL A 129 7.52 10.04 7.38
C VAL A 129 6.81 10.58 6.14
N ASP A 130 7.58 11.01 5.16
CA ASP A 130 7.08 11.52 3.89
C ASP A 130 7.27 10.48 2.79
N ILE A 131 6.20 10.22 2.04
CA ILE A 131 6.22 9.39 0.84
C ILE A 131 5.79 10.29 -0.31
N SER A 132 6.73 10.59 -1.20
CA SER A 132 6.55 11.52 -2.33
C SER A 132 6.74 10.80 -3.65
N ASP A 133 5.85 11.07 -4.60
CA ASP A 133 5.93 10.52 -5.95
C ASP A 133 5.77 11.60 -7.03
N ASN A 134 6.15 11.28 -8.26
CA ASN A 134 5.98 12.15 -9.43
C ASN A 134 4.82 11.69 -10.35
N GLY A 135 3.80 11.09 -9.77
CA GLY A 135 2.65 10.55 -10.49
C GLY A 135 1.72 11.63 -11.02
N ILE A 136 0.49 11.21 -11.32
CA ILE A 136 -0.52 12.07 -11.96
C ILE A 136 -0.96 13.27 -11.09
N GLY A 137 -0.58 13.28 -9.82
CA GLY A 137 -1.05 14.27 -8.84
C GLY A 137 -2.54 14.15 -8.55
N MET A 138 -3.06 15.12 -7.82
CA MET A 138 -4.48 15.20 -7.44
C MET A 138 -4.88 16.66 -7.30
N SER A 139 -6.16 16.95 -7.55
CA SER A 139 -6.71 18.28 -7.28
C SER A 139 -6.83 18.52 -5.78
N GLU A 140 -6.90 19.78 -5.33
CA GLU A 140 -7.13 20.09 -3.90
C GLU A 140 -8.45 19.50 -3.38
N HIS A 141 -9.49 19.48 -4.23
CA HIS A 141 -10.75 18.84 -3.91
C HIS A 141 -10.57 17.34 -3.68
N ASP A 142 -9.79 16.65 -4.53
CA ASP A 142 -9.53 15.23 -4.37
C ASP A 142 -8.67 14.94 -3.13
N ALA A 143 -7.63 15.73 -2.90
CA ALA A 143 -6.74 15.60 -1.75
C ALA A 143 -7.48 15.67 -0.41
N SER A 144 -8.54 16.47 -0.30
CA SER A 144 -9.36 16.52 0.91
C SER A 144 -10.27 15.32 1.12
N ARG A 145 -10.45 14.48 0.10
CA ARG A 145 -11.39 13.35 0.09
C ARG A 145 -10.73 11.98 -0.08
N ILE A 146 -9.42 11.91 -0.34
CA ILE A 146 -8.74 10.63 -0.58
C ILE A 146 -8.80 9.64 0.60
N PHE A 147 -9.13 10.13 1.80
CA PHE A 147 -9.30 9.32 3.01
C PHE A 147 -10.76 8.88 3.24
N ASP A 148 -11.73 9.44 2.50
CA ASP A 148 -13.14 9.05 2.57
C ASP A 148 -13.32 7.60 2.11
N GLU A 149 -14.19 6.85 2.79
CA GLU A 149 -14.54 5.48 2.41
C GLU A 149 -15.05 5.40 0.96
N PHE A 150 -14.50 4.44 0.21
CA PHE A 150 -14.85 4.17 -1.20
C PHE A 150 -14.55 5.33 -2.17
N TYR A 151 -13.90 6.41 -1.72
CA TYR A 151 -13.59 7.53 -2.59
C TYR A 151 -12.50 7.17 -3.58
N ARG A 152 -12.74 7.54 -4.84
CA ARG A 152 -11.80 7.40 -5.95
C ARG A 152 -11.97 8.60 -6.85
N VAL A 153 -10.85 9.25 -7.20
CA VAL A 153 -10.84 10.37 -8.14
C VAL A 153 -11.37 9.89 -9.49
N ASP A 154 -12.36 10.58 -10.06
CA ASP A 154 -13.02 10.17 -11.29
C ASP A 154 -12.24 10.67 -12.52
N ASN A 155 -11.20 9.92 -12.91
CA ASN A 155 -10.33 10.22 -14.06
C ASN A 155 -10.19 9.01 -14.99
N THR A 156 -9.98 9.24 -16.28
CA THR A 156 -9.80 8.19 -17.32
C THR A 156 -8.70 7.19 -17.01
N ILE A 157 -7.68 7.59 -16.24
CA ILE A 157 -6.62 6.73 -15.73
C ILE A 157 -7.14 5.84 -14.58
N ASN A 158 -7.92 6.38 -13.65
CA ASN A 158 -8.53 5.62 -12.55
C ASN A 158 -9.57 4.58 -13.01
N GLN A 159 -10.19 4.78 -14.17
CA GLN A 159 -11.05 3.76 -14.78
C GLN A 159 -10.24 2.53 -15.25
N LYS A 160 -8.98 2.72 -15.67
CA LYS A 160 -8.08 1.63 -16.06
C LYS A 160 -7.37 0.98 -14.87
N VAL A 161 -7.21 1.74 -13.78
CA VAL A 161 -6.47 1.32 -12.60
C VAL A 161 -7.45 0.79 -11.53
N LYS A 162 -7.43 -0.53 -11.27
CA LYS A 162 -8.29 -1.19 -10.27
C LYS A 162 -8.00 -0.70 -8.84
N GLY A 163 -9.03 -0.55 -8.01
CA GLY A 163 -8.92 -0.21 -6.59
C GLY A 163 -10.30 -0.11 -5.91
N THR A 164 -10.36 -0.45 -4.63
CA THR A 164 -11.61 -0.47 -3.85
C THR A 164 -11.96 0.89 -3.24
N GLY A 165 -10.98 1.77 -3.09
CA GLY A 165 -11.13 3.06 -2.38
C GLY A 165 -11.07 2.93 -0.85
N LEU A 166 -10.72 1.75 -0.32
CA LEU A 166 -10.64 1.53 1.14
C LEU A 166 -9.21 1.62 1.70
N GLY A 167 -8.19 1.51 0.86
CA GLY A 167 -6.80 1.43 1.32
C GLY A 167 -6.34 2.68 2.07
N LEU A 168 -6.72 3.88 1.62
CA LEU A 168 -6.33 5.13 2.27
C LEU A 168 -7.17 5.47 3.49
N THR A 169 -8.41 4.98 3.58
CA THR A 169 -9.27 5.19 4.77
C THR A 169 -8.68 4.59 6.05
N LEU A 170 -7.83 3.57 5.90
CA LEU A 170 -7.17 2.87 7.01
C LEU A 170 -5.76 3.38 7.30
N VAL A 171 -5.37 4.53 6.71
CA VAL A 171 -4.07 5.19 6.91
C VAL A 171 -4.15 6.27 7.97
#